data_AF-A0A250K4D1-F1
#
_entry.id   AF-A0A250K4D1-F1
#
_cell.length_a   1.000
_cell.length_b   1.000
_cell.length_c   1.000
_cell.angle_alpha   90.00
_cell.angle_beta   90.00
_cell.angle_gamma   90.00
#
_symmetry.space_group_name_H-M   'P 1'
#
loop_
_entity.id
_entity.type
_entity.pdbx_description
1 polymer ?
#
loop_
_entity_poly.entity_id
_entity_poly.type
_entity_poly.pdbx_seq_one_letter_code
_entity_poly.pdbx_strand_id
1 'polypeptide(L)'
;MRNRSPWSTALCSAALLSLLACNGKVELTQESGAPPGSSETPSTGNPSVPGTPSTDDEDDTPDPSEPPPVIVDIPSPNPEPPPPEPQPEPEPEPEPEPQYTRVLWVAPNGSDSASATETAPLRTVTRALELVRPGEAIFLKTGNYAERLKLEEKGGSANKLLTLRAAPGAKPVVKPSGSGSALVDVRGAYWSIEGLTIDVAGSASFAVLFRGVGSHHGVLRNSTVKNGTAGAGVNVCEKASDVLIEGNTISHFNRDGDDSHGVIVQTTARNVVVRGNDIHHNSGDAVQCIGPEGGATISGTPFDNLLVEDNELHENRENGVDVKTCTRVTLRGNIIWGHESSSTSRGEGVVVHLSARDVTLEDNVFYNNGRAISIGGVRQGAPPTNIVVRRNLVRDGLGGGEEGSGIRVDTTSNVKVHHNTVWNMPGPCLTFGHGDTGASASLDVRNNVFSGCGVAVRGGPGRSGAVVDANLYFRNAGSAVYRLNGVDMGFSQWRSQSGLDGRSQEKAPGFVNIDTGDFRLGSGSPALNAGLSLGLTWCGPGPDQGAFESDCP
;
A
#
# COMPACT_ATOMS: atom_id res chain seq x y z
N MET A 1 -0.77 35.55 -38.70
CA MET A 1 0.39 36.05 -37.93
C MET A 1 -0.05 36.46 -36.53
N ARG A 2 0.20 35.60 -35.54
CA ARG A 2 0.78 35.94 -34.21
C ARG A 2 0.73 34.66 -33.37
N ASN A 3 1.94 34.14 -33.15
CA ASN A 3 2.26 32.88 -32.49
C ASN A 3 1.78 32.85 -31.04
N ARG A 4 1.23 31.70 -30.63
CA ARG A 4 1.17 31.27 -29.23
C ARG A 4 2.28 30.24 -29.02
N SER A 5 3.12 30.48 -28.02
CA SER A 5 4.19 29.60 -27.51
C SER A 5 3.66 28.83 -26.29
N PRO A 6 4.18 27.63 -25.98
CA PRO A 6 3.45 26.61 -25.22
C PRO A 6 3.79 26.59 -23.72
N TRP A 7 3.08 25.70 -23.05
CA TRP A 7 2.97 25.46 -21.61
C TRP A 7 4.28 25.10 -20.92
N SER A 8 4.48 25.68 -19.74
CA SER A 8 5.48 25.29 -18.74
C SER A 8 4.89 24.18 -17.87
N THR A 9 5.53 23.01 -17.88
CA THR A 9 5.35 21.92 -16.92
C THR A 9 5.78 22.40 -15.53
N ALA A 10 4.88 22.28 -14.54
CA ALA A 10 5.19 22.55 -13.15
C ALA A 10 6.09 21.43 -12.60
N LEU A 11 7.39 21.70 -12.48
CA LEU A 11 8.23 21.02 -11.51
C LEU A 11 7.91 21.65 -10.14
N CYS A 12 7.24 20.91 -9.26
CA CYS A 12 7.25 21.27 -7.85
C CYS A 12 8.64 20.98 -7.29
N SER A 13 9.19 22.00 -6.64
CA SER A 13 10.54 22.05 -6.10
C SER A 13 10.73 21.03 -5.00
N ALA A 14 11.39 19.92 -5.32
CA ALA A 14 12.10 19.12 -4.35
C ALA A 14 13.39 19.86 -3.95
N ALA A 15 13.34 20.59 -2.84
CA ALA A 15 14.50 21.21 -2.24
C ALA A 15 14.21 21.47 -0.76
N LEU A 16 14.53 20.50 0.11
CA LEU A 16 15.19 20.66 1.42
C LEU A 16 15.02 19.38 2.28
N LEU A 17 15.74 18.31 1.93
CA LEU A 17 16.07 17.24 2.87
C LEU A 17 17.51 16.70 2.72
N SER A 18 18.40 17.49 2.11
CA SER A 18 19.82 17.16 1.92
C SER A 18 20.77 18.09 2.70
N LEU A 19 20.41 18.52 3.91
CA LEU A 19 21.29 19.32 4.78
C LEU A 19 21.26 18.84 6.23
N LEU A 20 21.61 17.57 6.43
CA LEU A 20 22.23 17.08 7.68
C LEU A 20 23.10 15.85 7.36
N ALA A 21 23.92 15.94 6.30
CA ALA A 21 25.04 15.05 6.08
C ALA A 21 26.31 15.74 6.60
N CYS A 22 26.74 15.36 7.80
CA CYS A 22 28.01 15.82 8.38
C CYS A 22 29.21 15.31 7.55
N ASN A 23 30.16 16.22 7.34
CA ASN A 23 31.45 16.04 6.68
C ASN A 23 32.19 14.76 7.08
N GLY A 24 32.58 13.99 6.07
CA GLY A 24 33.61 12.94 6.16
C GLY A 24 34.24 12.73 4.79
N LYS A 25 35.29 13.49 4.48
CA LYS A 25 36.12 13.29 3.27
C LYS A 25 36.82 11.93 3.38
N VAL A 26 36.64 11.08 2.38
CA VAL A 26 37.61 10.05 2.01
C VAL A 26 37.74 10.09 0.49
N GLU A 27 38.89 10.57 0.02
CA GLU A 27 39.33 10.46 -1.37
C GLU A 27 39.65 9.00 -1.68
N LEU A 28 39.06 8.45 -2.74
CA LEU A 28 39.56 7.27 -3.41
C LEU A 28 39.54 7.50 -4.93
N THR A 29 40.74 7.42 -5.48
CA THR A 29 41.13 7.61 -6.87
C THR A 29 40.52 6.58 -7.81
N GLN A 30 40.02 7.04 -8.94
CA GLN A 30 39.45 6.27 -10.03
C GLN A 30 40.56 5.93 -11.05
N GLU A 31 40.82 4.65 -11.29
CA GLU A 31 41.51 4.20 -12.51
C GLU A 31 40.50 3.60 -13.50
N SER A 32 40.62 4.08 -14.72
CA SER A 32 39.84 3.79 -15.91
C SER A 32 40.22 2.45 -16.56
N GLY A 33 39.23 1.70 -17.02
CA GLY A 33 39.43 0.58 -17.96
C GLY A 33 38.22 0.41 -18.89
N ALA A 34 38.42 0.70 -20.17
CA ALA A 34 37.49 0.50 -21.28
C ALA A 34 37.55 -0.97 -21.82
N PRO A 35 36.60 -1.41 -22.66
CA PRO A 35 36.24 -2.82 -22.87
C PRO A 35 36.88 -3.46 -24.12
N PRO A 36 36.64 -4.75 -24.36
CA PRO A 36 36.58 -5.24 -25.73
C PRO A 36 35.36 -6.15 -26.04
N GLY A 37 34.69 -5.85 -27.16
CA GLY A 37 34.75 -6.66 -28.38
C GLY A 37 34.00 -8.01 -28.47
N SER A 38 32.83 -7.95 -29.14
CA SER A 38 32.34 -8.78 -30.27
C SER A 38 32.49 -10.32 -30.30
N SER A 39 31.37 -11.00 -30.60
CA SER A 39 31.07 -11.78 -31.84
C SER A 39 30.47 -13.18 -31.64
N GLU A 40 29.55 -13.50 -32.55
CA GLU A 40 29.10 -14.83 -33.05
C GLU A 40 27.79 -15.45 -32.53
N THR A 41 26.81 -15.49 -33.44
CA THR A 41 25.75 -16.50 -33.60
C THR A 41 26.32 -17.71 -34.38
N PRO A 42 25.75 -18.94 -34.25
CA PRO A 42 24.72 -19.35 -35.21
C PRO A 42 23.68 -20.42 -34.75
N SER A 43 22.54 -20.40 -35.48
CA SER A 43 21.75 -21.53 -36.03
C SER A 43 20.93 -22.50 -35.17
N THR A 44 19.61 -22.40 -35.42
CA THR A 44 18.50 -23.38 -35.57
C THR A 44 18.72 -24.89 -35.38
N GLY A 45 17.72 -25.52 -34.75
CA GLY A 45 17.41 -26.96 -34.86
C GLY A 45 16.06 -27.31 -34.22
N ASN A 46 15.11 -27.76 -35.03
CA ASN A 46 13.78 -28.31 -34.66
C ASN A 46 13.86 -29.85 -34.69
N PRO A 47 13.10 -30.60 -33.87
CA PRO A 47 12.26 -31.69 -34.42
C PRO A 47 10.93 -31.88 -33.62
N SER A 48 9.76 -31.96 -34.26
CA SER A 48 9.10 -33.13 -34.90
C SER A 48 8.04 -33.81 -34.01
N VAL A 49 6.83 -33.93 -34.59
CA VAL A 49 5.61 -34.58 -34.08
C VAL A 49 5.58 -36.08 -34.44
N PRO A 50 4.87 -36.91 -33.66
CA PRO A 50 3.98 -37.95 -34.22
C PRO A 50 2.61 -37.94 -33.47
N GLY A 51 1.46 -38.38 -33.96
CA GLY A 51 0.98 -39.10 -35.14
C GLY A 51 -0.45 -39.59 -34.78
N THR A 52 -1.38 -39.60 -35.73
CA THR A 52 -2.79 -40.05 -35.59
C THR A 52 -2.94 -41.58 -35.58
N PRO A 53 -4.11 -42.10 -35.12
CA PRO A 53 -4.99 -42.94 -35.98
C PRO A 53 -6.50 -42.58 -35.84
N SER A 54 -7.26 -42.34 -36.92
CA SER A 54 -8.20 -43.25 -37.66
C SER A 54 -9.39 -43.79 -36.81
N THR A 55 -10.59 -43.21 -36.94
CA THR A 55 -11.79 -43.66 -37.73
C THR A 55 -12.39 -44.99 -37.29
N ASP A 56 -13.66 -44.98 -36.88
CA ASP A 56 -14.69 -45.96 -37.29
C ASP A 56 -16.10 -45.35 -37.07
N ASP A 57 -16.87 -45.34 -38.15
CA ASP A 57 -18.32 -45.12 -38.23
C ASP A 57 -19.03 -46.41 -37.81
N GLU A 58 -20.09 -46.34 -36.99
CA GLU A 58 -21.24 -47.23 -37.18
C GLU A 58 -22.57 -46.51 -36.86
N ASP A 59 -23.48 -46.72 -37.80
CA ASP A 59 -24.87 -46.32 -37.95
C ASP A 59 -25.75 -47.19 -37.03
N ASP A 60 -26.72 -46.61 -36.32
CA ASP A 60 -27.85 -47.42 -35.84
C ASP A 60 -29.17 -46.62 -35.78
N THR A 61 -30.16 -47.23 -36.43
CA THR A 61 -31.53 -46.77 -36.65
C THR A 61 -32.41 -46.86 -35.39
N PRO A 62 -33.54 -46.12 -35.31
CA PRO A 62 -34.38 -46.10 -34.12
C PRO A 62 -35.51 -47.16 -34.18
N ASP A 63 -35.71 -47.91 -33.09
CA ASP A 63 -36.92 -48.75 -32.86
C ASP A 63 -37.75 -48.17 -31.68
N PRO A 64 -39.09 -48.26 -31.69
CA PRO A 64 -39.98 -47.39 -30.93
C PRO A 64 -40.55 -48.03 -29.65
N SER A 65 -41.21 -47.16 -28.89
CA SER A 65 -42.28 -47.41 -27.89
C SER A 65 -41.89 -47.90 -26.49
N GLU A 66 -41.72 -46.93 -25.58
CA GLU A 66 -42.07 -47.09 -24.16
C GLU A 66 -43.33 -46.26 -23.83
N PRO A 67 -44.22 -46.74 -22.95
CA PRO A 67 -45.44 -46.03 -22.57
C PRO A 67 -45.12 -44.84 -21.65
N PRO A 68 -46.01 -43.83 -21.53
CA PRO A 68 -45.72 -42.66 -20.72
C PRO A 68 -45.64 -43.03 -19.22
N PRO A 69 -44.74 -42.40 -18.45
CA PRO A 69 -44.63 -42.68 -17.03
C PRO A 69 -45.87 -42.19 -16.28
N VAL A 70 -46.33 -43.01 -15.35
CA VAL A 70 -47.38 -42.69 -14.38
C VAL A 70 -46.88 -41.56 -13.48
N ILE A 71 -47.56 -40.41 -13.52
CA ILE A 71 -47.33 -39.30 -12.60
C ILE A 71 -47.80 -39.72 -11.22
N VAL A 72 -46.86 -40.01 -10.33
CA VAL A 72 -47.08 -40.07 -8.88
C VAL A 72 -46.78 -38.68 -8.34
N ASP A 73 -47.79 -38.01 -7.79
CA ASP A 73 -47.64 -36.77 -7.04
C ASP A 73 -46.78 -37.03 -5.80
N ILE A 74 -45.50 -36.65 -5.87
CA ILE A 74 -44.63 -36.57 -4.71
C ILE A 74 -44.93 -35.22 -4.04
N PRO A 75 -45.38 -35.19 -2.76
CA PRO A 75 -45.60 -33.94 -2.06
C PRO A 75 -44.28 -33.17 -1.95
N SER A 76 -44.30 -31.88 -2.29
CA SER A 76 -43.14 -30.99 -2.20
C SER A 76 -42.47 -31.11 -0.83
N PRO A 77 -41.14 -31.28 -0.77
CA PRO A 77 -40.44 -31.22 0.50
C PRO A 77 -40.65 -29.84 1.12
N ASN A 78 -40.95 -29.83 2.41
CA ASN A 78 -41.04 -28.61 3.21
C ASN A 78 -39.73 -27.82 3.03
N PRO A 79 -39.77 -26.48 2.89
CA PRO A 79 -38.55 -25.68 2.81
C PRO A 79 -37.68 -25.96 4.04
N GLU A 80 -36.44 -26.38 3.78
CA GLU A 80 -35.43 -26.60 4.80
C GLU A 80 -35.19 -25.26 5.52
N PRO A 81 -35.11 -25.23 6.86
CA PRO A 81 -34.82 -24.00 7.58
C PRO A 81 -33.48 -23.42 7.08
N PRO A 82 -33.35 -22.09 7.02
CA PRO A 82 -32.11 -21.47 6.58
C PRO A 82 -30.94 -21.98 7.42
N PRO A 83 -29.75 -22.18 6.83
CA PRO A 83 -28.57 -22.56 7.58
C PRO A 83 -28.36 -21.54 8.72
N PRO A 84 -27.96 -22.00 9.92
CA PRO A 84 -27.69 -21.09 11.02
C PRO A 84 -26.66 -20.06 10.58
N GLU A 85 -26.92 -18.79 10.91
CA GLU A 85 -25.96 -17.70 10.66
C GLU A 85 -24.58 -18.12 11.21
N PRO A 86 -23.48 -17.86 10.46
CA PRO A 86 -22.14 -18.14 10.96
C PRO A 86 -21.99 -17.43 12.31
N GLN A 87 -21.73 -18.19 13.37
CA GLN A 87 -21.43 -17.63 14.67
C GLN A 87 -20.26 -16.65 14.51
N PRO A 88 -20.31 -15.45 15.14
CA PRO A 88 -19.14 -14.60 15.20
C PRO A 88 -17.98 -15.43 15.74
N GLU A 89 -16.87 -15.44 15.00
CA GLU A 89 -15.63 -16.06 15.44
C GLU A 89 -15.32 -15.53 16.86
N PRO A 90 -15.01 -16.40 17.82
CA PRO A 90 -14.76 -15.97 19.19
C PRO A 90 -13.68 -14.89 19.17
N GLU A 91 -14.00 -13.74 19.75
CA GLU A 91 -13.06 -12.64 19.91
C GLU A 91 -11.76 -13.22 20.51
N PRO A 92 -10.58 -12.97 19.90
CA PRO A 92 -9.34 -13.58 20.35
C PRO A 92 -9.17 -13.32 21.84
N GLU A 93 -8.89 -14.39 22.61
CA GLU A 93 -8.66 -14.26 24.05
C GLU A 93 -7.64 -13.13 24.30
N PRO A 94 -7.91 -12.19 25.22
CA PRO A 94 -7.02 -11.07 25.45
C PRO A 94 -5.64 -11.62 25.81
N GLU A 95 -4.61 -11.19 25.06
CA GLU A 95 -3.23 -11.61 25.32
C GLU A 95 -2.89 -11.35 26.79
N PRO A 96 -2.22 -12.30 27.49
CA PRO A 96 -1.87 -12.11 28.88
C PRO A 96 -1.02 -10.84 29.05
N GLU A 97 -1.44 -9.96 29.96
CA GLU A 97 -0.74 -8.69 30.22
C GLU A 97 0.76 -8.96 30.47
N PRO A 98 1.65 -8.22 29.78
CA PRO A 98 3.10 -8.42 29.89
C PRO A 98 3.55 -8.30 31.35
N GLN A 99 4.31 -9.31 31.80
CA GLN A 99 4.90 -9.33 33.13
C GLN A 99 6.23 -8.57 33.13
N TYR A 100 6.37 -7.59 34.03
CA TYR A 100 7.58 -6.79 34.17
C TYR A 100 8.34 -7.18 35.44
N THR A 101 9.67 -7.25 35.36
CA THR A 101 10.50 -7.57 36.54
C THR A 101 10.51 -6.44 37.58
N ARG A 102 10.30 -5.20 37.13
CA ARG A 102 10.08 -4.00 37.95
C ARG A 102 9.34 -2.94 37.15
N VAL A 103 8.51 -2.14 37.82
CA VAL A 103 7.86 -0.96 37.24
C VAL A 103 8.40 0.30 37.93
N LEU A 104 8.93 1.24 37.13
CA LEU A 104 9.32 2.58 37.55
C LEU A 104 8.16 3.55 37.27
N TRP A 105 7.62 4.16 38.32
CA TRP A 105 6.49 5.08 38.19
C TRP A 105 6.97 6.52 38.05
N VAL A 106 6.35 7.26 37.12
CA VAL A 106 6.63 8.67 36.84
C VAL A 106 5.33 9.47 36.92
N ALA A 107 5.38 10.65 37.55
CA ALA A 107 4.27 11.59 37.65
C ALA A 107 4.79 13.03 37.71
N PRO A 108 4.10 14.03 37.12
CA PRO A 108 4.62 15.41 37.11
C PRO A 108 4.79 16.04 38.50
N ASN A 109 4.07 15.54 39.51
CA ASN A 109 4.16 15.95 40.91
C ASN A 109 5.10 15.06 41.76
N GLY A 110 5.83 14.14 41.12
CA GLY A 110 6.83 13.29 41.78
C GLY A 110 8.14 14.00 42.12
N SER A 111 9.15 13.22 42.51
CA SER A 111 10.51 13.72 42.77
C SER A 111 11.56 12.79 42.16
N ASP A 112 12.58 13.34 41.49
CA ASP A 112 13.66 12.53 40.89
C ASP A 112 14.59 11.87 41.94
N SER A 113 14.44 12.25 43.21
CA SER A 113 15.05 11.59 44.37
C SER A 113 14.18 10.50 44.99
N ALA A 114 12.95 10.27 44.49
CA ALA A 114 12.04 9.25 45.01
C ALA A 114 12.45 7.83 44.59
N SER A 115 11.81 6.83 45.19
CA SER A 115 12.12 5.40 44.98
C SER A 115 11.54 4.80 43.68
N ALA A 116 10.92 5.61 42.82
CA ALA A 116 10.25 5.19 41.58
C ALA A 116 9.09 4.20 41.80
N THR A 117 8.45 4.23 42.96
CA THR A 117 7.27 3.41 43.29
C THR A 117 5.98 4.15 42.95
N GLU A 118 4.85 3.46 42.88
CA GLU A 118 3.57 4.08 42.54
C GLU A 118 3.19 5.23 43.49
N THR A 119 3.47 5.06 44.79
CA THR A 119 3.18 6.05 45.84
C THR A 119 4.29 7.09 46.01
N ALA A 120 5.49 6.83 45.50
CA ALA A 120 6.61 7.78 45.46
C ALA A 120 7.25 7.79 44.06
N PRO A 121 6.53 8.36 43.07
CA PRO A 121 6.96 8.35 41.68
C PRO A 121 8.11 9.32 41.43
N LEU A 122 8.92 9.02 40.41
CA LEU A 122 9.87 9.96 39.83
C LEU A 122 9.12 11.14 39.21
N ARG A 123 9.78 12.29 39.11
CA ARG A 123 9.19 13.47 38.49
C ARG A 123 9.32 13.43 36.97
N THR A 124 10.49 13.00 36.49
CA THR A 124 10.87 13.06 35.08
C THR A 124 10.97 11.68 34.45
N VAL A 125 10.60 11.60 33.18
CA VAL A 125 10.77 10.41 32.35
C VAL A 125 12.26 10.17 32.10
N THR A 126 13.05 11.24 31.91
CA THR A 126 14.50 11.17 31.75
C THR A 126 15.16 10.42 32.90
N ARG A 127 14.77 10.70 34.15
CA ARG A 127 15.31 9.98 35.31
C ARG A 127 14.94 8.50 35.30
N ALA A 128 13.72 8.15 34.87
CA ALA A 128 13.31 6.76 34.74
C ALA A 128 14.11 6.03 33.65
N LEU A 129 14.36 6.68 32.52
CA LEU A 129 15.18 6.15 31.42
C LEU A 129 16.62 5.86 31.86
N GLU A 130 17.20 6.65 32.77
CA GLU A 130 18.52 6.34 33.34
C GLU A 130 18.51 5.04 34.16
N LEU A 131 17.43 4.78 34.89
CA LEU A 131 17.33 3.69 35.86
C LEU A 131 16.81 2.36 35.31
N VAL A 132 16.02 2.40 34.24
CA VAL A 132 15.37 1.22 33.67
C VAL A 132 16.40 0.23 33.12
N ARG A 133 16.10 -1.06 33.27
CA ARG A 133 16.90 -2.21 32.82
C ARG A 133 16.06 -3.14 31.92
N PRO A 134 16.68 -4.03 31.14
CA PRO A 134 15.96 -5.00 30.31
C PRO A 134 14.93 -5.82 31.09
N GLY A 135 13.70 -5.89 30.57
CA GLY A 135 12.56 -6.57 31.18
C GLY A 135 11.81 -5.74 32.24
N GLU A 136 12.12 -4.45 32.36
CA GLU A 136 11.43 -3.50 33.24
C GLU A 136 10.57 -2.52 32.42
N ALA A 137 9.60 -1.90 33.09
CA ALA A 137 8.73 -0.89 32.49
C ALA A 137 8.79 0.45 33.22
N ILE A 138 8.59 1.53 32.47
CA ILE A 138 8.36 2.88 32.95
C ILE A 138 6.88 3.20 32.74
N PHE A 139 6.16 3.46 33.82
CA PHE A 139 4.73 3.79 33.81
C PHE A 139 4.54 5.28 34.06
N LEU A 140 3.93 5.97 33.07
CA LEU A 140 3.61 7.38 33.18
C LEU A 140 2.18 7.56 33.69
N LYS A 141 2.02 8.25 34.81
CA LYS A 141 0.71 8.73 35.27
C LYS A 141 0.21 9.88 34.39
N THR A 142 -1.08 10.16 34.43
CA THR A 142 -1.71 11.26 33.69
C THR A 142 -1.01 12.58 33.99
N GLY A 143 -0.71 13.35 32.95
CA GLY A 143 -0.09 14.67 33.07
C GLY A 143 0.78 15.03 31.88
N ASN A 144 1.29 16.26 31.90
CA ASN A 144 2.19 16.77 30.87
C ASN A 144 3.65 16.56 31.27
N TYR A 145 4.43 15.98 30.37
CA TYR A 145 5.87 15.76 30.51
C TYR A 145 6.58 16.59 29.43
N ALA A 146 7.09 17.76 29.82
CA ALA A 146 7.85 18.62 28.93
C ALA A 146 9.31 18.15 28.88
N GLU A 147 9.57 17.14 28.05
CA GLU A 147 10.86 16.46 27.96
C GLU A 147 11.14 16.00 26.52
N ARG A 148 12.42 15.82 26.20
CA ARG A 148 12.86 15.09 25.00
C ARG A 148 13.49 13.78 25.44
N LEU A 149 12.87 12.68 25.06
CA LEU A 149 13.21 11.34 25.50
C LEU A 149 14.28 10.75 24.58
N LYS A 150 15.34 10.21 25.18
CA LYS A 150 16.39 9.47 24.48
C LYS A 150 16.37 8.03 24.93
N LEU A 151 16.02 7.14 24.02
CA LEU A 151 15.92 5.71 24.25
C LEU A 151 17.20 5.07 23.71
N GLU A 152 18.21 4.98 24.58
CA GLU A 152 19.55 4.49 24.24
C GLU A 152 19.70 2.98 24.44
N GLU A 153 20.81 2.42 23.96
CA GLU A 153 21.14 1.00 24.10
C GLU A 153 21.31 0.60 25.57
N LYS A 154 20.66 -0.49 25.98
CA LYS A 154 20.61 -0.97 27.38
C LYS A 154 20.64 -2.50 27.54
N GLY A 155 20.91 -3.24 26.48
CA GLY A 155 21.00 -4.70 26.48
C GLY A 155 19.64 -5.40 26.46
N GLY A 156 18.64 -4.78 25.84
CA GLY A 156 17.31 -5.40 25.67
C GLY A 156 17.36 -6.65 24.78
N SER A 157 16.35 -7.50 24.88
CA SER A 157 16.19 -8.70 24.07
C SER A 157 14.72 -9.05 23.85
N ALA A 158 14.43 -9.98 22.95
CA ALA A 158 13.05 -10.39 22.62
C ALA A 158 12.22 -10.82 23.85
N ASN A 159 12.87 -11.35 24.89
CA ASN A 159 12.23 -11.74 26.15
C ASN A 159 12.41 -10.73 27.30
N LYS A 160 13.08 -9.60 27.05
CA LYS A 160 13.39 -8.55 28.04
C LYS A 160 13.36 -7.17 27.37
N LEU A 161 12.19 -6.79 26.87
CA LEU A 161 11.96 -5.45 26.33
C LEU A 161 12.20 -4.37 27.40
N LEU A 162 12.55 -3.17 26.96
CA LEU A 162 12.50 -1.96 27.78
C LEU A 162 11.21 -1.22 27.42
N THR A 163 10.26 -1.16 28.35
CA THR A 163 8.93 -0.62 28.06
C THR A 163 8.77 0.79 28.64
N LEU A 164 8.33 1.73 27.82
CA LEU A 164 7.85 3.05 28.22
C LEU A 164 6.35 3.12 27.86
N ARG A 165 5.47 3.14 28.87
CA ARG A 165 4.02 3.13 28.61
C ARG A 165 3.21 4.04 29.51
N ALA A 166 2.01 4.36 29.06
CA ALA A 166 0.98 4.90 29.94
C ALA A 166 0.66 3.87 31.04
N ALA A 167 0.56 4.34 32.28
CA ALA A 167 0.00 3.53 33.35
C ALA A 167 -1.46 3.14 33.01
N PRO A 168 -1.98 2.01 33.52
CA PRO A 168 -3.35 1.59 33.26
C PRO A 168 -4.37 2.72 33.51
N GLY A 169 -5.17 3.05 32.49
CA GLY A 169 -6.17 4.12 32.53
C GLY A 169 -5.61 5.55 32.51
N ALA A 170 -4.29 5.75 32.51
CA ALA A 170 -3.67 7.06 32.47
C ALA A 170 -3.62 7.64 31.04
N LYS A 171 -3.55 8.97 30.96
CA LYS A 171 -3.43 9.71 29.68
C LYS A 171 -2.23 10.67 29.74
N PRO A 172 -0.99 10.15 29.71
CA PRO A 172 0.20 11.00 29.73
C PRO A 172 0.40 11.69 28.38
N VAL A 173 0.88 12.93 28.43
CA VAL A 173 1.20 13.74 27.24
C VAL A 173 2.66 14.15 27.29
N VAL A 174 3.46 13.65 26.35
CA VAL A 174 4.85 14.08 26.14
C VAL A 174 4.82 15.31 25.23
N LYS A 175 5.47 16.38 25.66
CA LYS A 175 5.53 17.68 24.98
C LYS A 175 6.98 18.14 24.81
N PRO A 176 7.27 18.95 23.78
CA PRO A 176 8.62 19.43 23.55
C PRO A 176 9.14 20.27 24.73
N SER A 177 10.41 20.06 25.07
CA SER A 177 11.22 20.98 25.86
C SER A 177 12.47 21.37 25.07
N GLY A 178 12.70 22.68 24.87
CA GLY A 178 13.84 23.18 24.09
C GLY A 178 13.83 22.75 22.61
N SER A 179 14.94 23.01 21.92
CA SER A 179 15.15 22.61 20.52
C SER A 179 15.70 21.19 20.41
N GLY A 180 15.42 20.51 19.30
CA GLY A 180 15.91 19.16 19.04
C GLY A 180 15.26 18.55 17.80
N SER A 181 15.86 17.48 17.28
CA SER A 181 15.36 16.82 16.07
C SER A 181 14.12 15.96 16.31
N ALA A 182 13.93 15.42 17.52
CA ALA A 182 12.80 14.55 17.87
C ALA A 182 12.34 14.73 19.33
N LEU A 183 11.06 14.43 19.62
CA LEU A 183 10.55 14.30 20.99
C LEU A 183 10.94 12.96 21.61
N VAL A 184 10.85 11.88 20.85
CA VAL A 184 11.32 10.54 21.23
C VAL A 184 12.37 10.07 20.23
N ASP A 185 13.64 10.08 20.63
CA ASP A 185 14.80 9.68 19.81
C ASP A 185 15.23 8.26 20.22
N VAL A 186 14.90 7.28 19.38
CA VAL A 186 15.11 5.84 19.63
C VAL A 186 16.38 5.37 18.93
N ARG A 187 17.41 5.09 19.72
CA ARG A 187 18.75 4.71 19.26
C ARG A 187 19.21 3.33 19.74
N GLY A 188 18.56 2.80 20.77
CA GLY A 188 18.83 1.48 21.32
C GLY A 188 17.84 0.43 20.86
N ALA A 189 18.20 -0.84 21.09
CA ALA A 189 17.39 -1.96 20.68
C ALA A 189 16.27 -2.30 21.69
N TYR A 190 15.23 -3.00 21.21
CA TYR A 190 14.17 -3.63 22.02
C TYR A 190 13.41 -2.67 22.95
N TRP A 191 13.20 -1.44 22.49
CA TRP A 191 12.33 -0.48 23.16
C TRP A 191 10.88 -0.64 22.70
N SER A 192 9.94 -0.64 23.66
CA SER A 192 8.50 -0.54 23.37
C SER A 192 7.92 0.75 23.94
N ILE A 193 7.29 1.56 23.09
CA ILE A 193 6.63 2.82 23.43
C ILE A 193 5.13 2.61 23.25
N GLU A 194 4.34 2.71 24.33
CA GLU A 194 2.94 2.26 24.31
C GLU A 194 1.98 3.25 24.98
N GLY A 195 0.83 3.52 24.34
CA GLY A 195 -0.28 4.23 25.01
C GLY A 195 -0.06 5.71 25.28
N LEU A 196 0.95 6.35 24.66
CA LEU A 196 1.29 7.75 24.96
C LEU A 196 0.57 8.71 24.02
N THR A 197 0.27 9.92 24.49
CA THR A 197 0.10 11.07 23.58
C THR A 197 1.45 11.75 23.41
N ILE A 198 1.97 11.81 22.18
CA ILE A 198 3.16 12.55 21.79
C ILE A 198 2.71 13.76 20.98
N ASP A 199 2.62 14.91 21.65
CA ASP A 199 2.12 16.17 21.09
C ASP A 199 3.30 17.11 20.83
N VAL A 200 3.66 17.26 19.56
CA VAL A 200 4.81 18.07 19.12
C VAL A 200 4.53 19.58 19.20
N ALA A 201 3.27 19.98 19.44
CA ALA A 201 2.86 21.34 19.76
C ALA A 201 3.39 22.41 18.78
N GLY A 202 3.33 22.13 17.47
CA GLY A 202 3.77 23.02 16.40
C GLY A 202 5.28 23.09 16.20
N SER A 203 6.07 22.31 16.95
CA SER A 203 7.53 22.34 16.84
C SER A 203 8.02 21.65 15.57
N ALA A 204 9.13 22.18 15.02
CA ALA A 204 9.86 21.55 13.92
C ALA A 204 10.74 20.38 14.44
N SER A 205 10.07 19.34 14.95
CA SER A 205 10.69 18.09 15.41
C SER A 205 9.88 16.90 14.90
N PHE A 206 10.54 15.77 14.64
CA PHE A 206 9.83 14.50 14.56
C PHE A 206 9.19 14.19 15.92
N ALA A 207 8.03 13.55 15.94
CA ALA A 207 7.47 13.04 17.18
C ALA A 207 8.29 11.84 17.67
N VAL A 208 8.53 10.88 16.78
CA VAL A 208 9.33 9.67 17.04
C VAL A 208 10.34 9.48 15.92
N LEU A 209 11.60 9.24 16.29
CA LEU A 209 12.70 9.04 15.34
C LEU A 209 13.45 7.76 15.71
N PHE A 210 13.32 6.72 14.89
CA PHE A 210 14.13 5.50 14.97
C PHE A 210 15.35 5.66 14.08
N ARG A 211 16.55 5.64 14.68
CA ARG A 211 17.77 5.88 13.92
C ARG A 211 19.03 5.22 14.49
N GLY A 212 19.94 4.90 13.59
CA GLY A 212 21.23 4.30 13.92
C GLY A 212 21.16 2.78 13.93
N VAL A 213 22.32 2.14 13.74
CA VAL A 213 22.46 0.67 13.72
C VAL A 213 22.04 -0.02 15.01
N GLY A 214 22.03 0.70 16.14
CA GLY A 214 21.56 0.19 17.43
C GLY A 214 20.04 0.23 17.59
N SER A 215 19.32 0.99 16.75
CA SER A 215 17.87 1.10 16.81
C SER A 215 17.24 -0.07 16.06
N HIS A 216 16.99 -1.16 16.78
CA HIS A 216 16.30 -2.30 16.19
C HIS A 216 15.32 -3.01 17.13
N HIS A 217 14.35 -3.72 16.57
CA HIS A 217 13.27 -4.35 17.35
C HIS A 217 12.49 -3.32 18.18
N GLY A 218 12.35 -2.11 17.62
CA GLY A 218 11.65 -0.99 18.23
C GLY A 218 10.16 -1.05 17.96
N VAL A 219 9.35 -0.72 18.96
CA VAL A 219 7.89 -0.73 18.86
C VAL A 219 7.33 0.63 19.25
N LEU A 220 6.45 1.17 18.42
CA LEU A 220 5.55 2.28 18.75
C LEU A 220 4.13 1.77 18.59
N ARG A 221 3.36 1.72 19.69
CA ARG A 221 2.00 1.18 19.65
C ARG A 221 0.96 1.93 20.44
N ASN A 222 -0.29 1.82 19.99
CA ASN A 222 -1.49 2.30 20.70
C ASN A 222 -1.36 3.76 21.16
N SER A 223 -0.63 4.59 20.42
CA SER A 223 -0.26 5.95 20.80
C SER A 223 -0.92 6.98 19.89
N THR A 224 -1.10 8.20 20.41
CA THR A 224 -1.52 9.36 19.61
C THR A 224 -0.31 10.24 19.33
N VAL A 225 0.03 10.41 18.05
CA VAL A 225 1.22 11.14 17.60
C VAL A 225 0.77 12.31 16.74
N LYS A 226 1.03 13.56 17.16
CA LYS A 226 0.40 14.71 16.48
C LYS A 226 1.12 16.05 16.54
N ASN A 227 0.63 16.97 15.71
CA ASN A 227 0.87 18.42 15.76
C ASN A 227 2.33 18.84 15.56
N GLY A 228 3.06 18.24 14.61
CA GLY A 228 4.44 18.63 14.29
C GLY A 228 4.57 19.40 12.99
N THR A 229 5.70 20.08 12.80
CA THR A 229 6.00 20.87 11.58
C THR A 229 7.33 20.45 10.92
N ALA A 230 7.93 19.35 11.36
CA ALA A 230 9.07 18.72 10.69
C ALA A 230 8.65 18.02 9.39
N GLY A 231 9.55 17.28 8.74
CA GLY A 231 9.21 16.51 7.53
C GLY A 231 8.26 15.33 7.78
N ALA A 232 8.08 14.88 9.03
CA ALA A 232 7.11 13.84 9.37
C ALA A 232 6.78 13.76 10.85
N GLY A 233 5.77 12.95 11.20
CA GLY A 233 5.52 12.51 12.57
C GLY A 233 6.49 11.43 13.04
N VAL A 234 6.56 10.32 12.31
CA VAL A 234 7.45 9.20 12.60
C VAL A 234 8.46 9.04 11.47
N ASN A 235 9.74 8.84 11.80
CA ASN A 235 10.79 8.62 10.79
C ASN A 235 11.68 7.43 11.20
N VAL A 236 11.93 6.53 10.25
CA VAL A 236 12.82 5.36 10.41
C VAL A 236 13.97 5.47 9.40
N CYS A 237 15.19 5.64 9.91
CA CYS A 237 16.35 5.95 9.07
C CYS A 237 17.69 5.48 9.67
N GLU A 238 18.80 5.88 9.05
CA GLU A 238 20.18 5.67 9.55
C GLU A 238 20.48 4.21 9.94
N LYS A 239 20.00 3.23 9.16
CA LYS A 239 20.20 1.79 9.41
C LYS A 239 19.43 1.20 10.59
N ALA A 240 18.39 1.89 11.08
CA ALA A 240 17.42 1.28 11.98
C ALA A 240 16.74 0.06 11.32
N SER A 241 16.38 -0.94 12.11
CA SER A 241 15.76 -2.16 11.59
C SER A 241 14.70 -2.81 12.46
N ASP A 242 13.85 -3.65 11.89
CA ASP A 242 12.90 -4.47 12.65
C ASP A 242 12.00 -3.58 13.52
N VAL A 243 11.38 -2.56 12.90
CA VAL A 243 10.56 -1.57 13.58
C VAL A 243 9.08 -1.87 13.34
N LEU A 244 8.28 -1.88 14.41
CA LEU A 244 6.84 -2.02 14.36
C LEU A 244 6.16 -0.72 14.79
N ILE A 245 5.33 -0.16 13.91
CA ILE A 245 4.46 0.99 14.16
C ILE A 245 3.02 0.49 14.07
N GLU A 246 2.34 0.34 15.21
CA GLU A 246 1.10 -0.43 15.31
C GLU A 246 -0.02 0.28 16.08
N GLY A 247 -1.26 0.30 15.57
CA GLY A 247 -2.41 0.73 16.37
C GLY A 247 -2.37 2.21 16.79
N ASN A 248 -1.62 3.06 16.09
CA ASN A 248 -1.46 4.47 16.45
C ASN A 248 -2.43 5.36 15.66
N THR A 249 -2.77 6.51 16.24
CA THR A 249 -3.34 7.65 15.50
C THR A 249 -2.22 8.64 15.20
N ILE A 250 -1.92 8.91 13.93
CA ILE A 250 -0.83 9.79 13.49
C ILE A 250 -1.40 10.91 12.62
N SER A 251 -1.42 12.15 13.14
CA SER A 251 -2.12 13.23 12.42
C SER A 251 -1.62 14.65 12.67
N HIS A 252 -2.04 15.56 11.80
CA HIS A 252 -1.77 16.99 11.90
C HIS A 252 -0.29 17.35 11.85
N PHE A 253 0.52 16.58 11.12
CA PHE A 253 1.86 16.98 10.73
C PHE A 253 1.76 17.92 9.53
N ASN A 254 2.08 19.20 9.74
CA ASN A 254 1.84 20.26 8.78
C ASN A 254 3.05 21.19 8.68
N ARG A 255 3.63 21.34 7.49
CA ARG A 255 4.78 22.22 7.26
C ARG A 255 4.43 23.32 6.27
N ASP A 256 4.64 24.58 6.66
CA ASP A 256 4.31 25.71 5.80
C ASP A 256 5.22 25.74 4.56
N GLY A 257 4.62 25.80 3.38
CA GLY A 257 5.33 25.86 2.10
C GLY A 257 6.02 24.56 1.68
N ASP A 258 5.83 23.47 2.42
CA ASP A 258 6.41 22.15 2.14
C ASP A 258 5.41 21.05 2.58
N ASP A 259 5.79 19.79 2.49
CA ASP A 259 5.03 18.65 2.99
C ASP A 259 5.53 18.15 4.36
N SER A 260 4.69 17.34 5.00
CA SER A 260 4.96 16.75 6.30
C SER A 260 4.13 15.48 6.41
N HIS A 261 4.81 14.35 6.46
CA HIS A 261 4.20 13.02 6.31
C HIS A 261 3.76 12.43 7.65
N GLY A 262 2.88 11.44 7.65
CA GLY A 262 2.59 10.65 8.85
C GLY A 262 3.83 9.84 9.27
N VAL A 263 4.23 8.91 8.39
CA VAL A 263 5.39 8.01 8.57
C VAL A 263 6.33 8.11 7.37
N ILE A 264 7.61 8.35 7.61
CA ILE A 264 8.68 8.16 6.61
C ILE A 264 9.50 6.92 6.94
N VAL A 265 9.71 6.08 5.93
CA VAL A 265 10.70 5.01 5.96
C VAL A 265 11.77 5.30 4.92
N GLN A 266 13.01 5.49 5.36
CA GLN A 266 14.10 5.77 4.44
C GLN A 266 14.71 4.49 3.87
N THR A 267 15.29 4.55 2.66
CA THR A 267 16.02 3.41 2.06
C THR A 267 17.25 2.96 2.84
N THR A 268 17.61 3.67 3.91
CA THR A 268 18.64 3.23 4.86
C THR A 268 18.12 2.26 5.91
N ALA A 269 16.81 2.18 6.13
CA ALA A 269 16.18 1.27 7.07
C ALA A 269 15.88 -0.11 6.44
N ARG A 270 15.54 -1.10 7.29
CA ARG A 270 15.11 -2.44 6.84
C ARG A 270 14.05 -3.03 7.77
N ASN A 271 13.20 -3.91 7.27
CA ASN A 271 12.18 -4.64 8.02
C ASN A 271 11.31 -3.70 8.86
N VAL A 272 10.52 -2.86 8.19
CA VAL A 272 9.59 -1.94 8.86
C VAL A 272 8.17 -2.40 8.61
N VAL A 273 7.37 -2.47 9.67
CA VAL A 273 5.94 -2.79 9.62
C VAL A 273 5.16 -1.59 10.13
N VAL A 274 4.22 -1.11 9.31
CA VAL A 274 3.23 -0.09 9.65
C VAL A 274 1.87 -0.80 9.59
N ARG A 275 1.30 -1.14 10.75
CA ARG A 275 0.08 -1.95 10.84
C ARG A 275 -1.04 -1.31 11.66
N GLY A 276 -2.29 -1.40 11.20
CA GLY A 276 -3.44 -1.11 12.06
C GLY A 276 -3.48 0.34 12.56
N ASN A 277 -2.80 1.26 11.88
CA ASN A 277 -2.76 2.66 12.26
C ASN A 277 -3.87 3.45 11.55
N ASP A 278 -4.29 4.53 12.20
CA ASP A 278 -5.11 5.58 11.62
C ASP A 278 -4.18 6.78 11.32
N ILE A 279 -3.93 7.07 10.03
CA ILE A 279 -2.97 8.10 9.61
C ILE A 279 -3.66 9.12 8.71
N HIS A 280 -3.83 10.34 9.24
CA HIS A 280 -4.74 11.30 8.62
C HIS A 280 -4.34 12.77 8.80
N HIS A 281 -4.87 13.64 7.92
CA HIS A 281 -4.75 15.10 8.05
C HIS A 281 -3.31 15.60 8.16
N ASN A 282 -2.39 14.93 7.48
CA ASN A 282 -1.00 15.36 7.32
C ASN A 282 -0.87 16.17 6.02
N SER A 283 0.07 17.10 5.99
CA SER A 283 0.26 17.97 4.81
C SER A 283 0.97 17.26 3.66
N GLY A 284 1.63 16.13 3.92
CA GLY A 284 2.17 15.22 2.90
C GLY A 284 1.40 13.90 2.85
N ASP A 285 2.09 12.83 2.45
CA ASP A 285 1.59 11.45 2.48
C ASP A 285 1.31 10.88 3.87
N ALA A 286 0.39 9.92 3.98
CA ALA A 286 0.22 9.12 5.19
C ALA A 286 1.49 8.29 5.47
N VAL A 287 1.94 7.52 4.47
CA VAL A 287 3.21 6.77 4.52
C VAL A 287 4.05 7.09 3.29
N GLN A 288 5.30 7.48 3.48
CA GLN A 288 6.26 7.67 2.40
C GLN A 288 7.46 6.75 2.57
N CYS A 289 7.85 6.07 1.49
CA CYS A 289 9.11 5.34 1.42
C CYS A 289 10.05 6.01 0.42
N ILE A 290 11.18 6.52 0.91
CA ILE A 290 12.06 7.40 0.14
C ILE A 290 13.55 7.16 0.39
N GLY A 291 14.36 7.29 -0.66
CA GLY A 291 15.81 7.36 -0.61
C GLY A 291 16.33 8.70 -1.12
N PRO A 292 17.65 8.96 -1.09
CA PRO A 292 18.19 10.20 -1.64
C PRO A 292 17.71 10.42 -3.08
N GLU A 293 17.24 11.62 -3.37
CA GLU A 293 16.88 12.06 -4.71
C GLU A 293 18.16 12.12 -5.55
N GLY A 294 18.42 11.08 -6.32
CA GLY A 294 19.60 10.96 -7.19
C GLY A 294 19.73 9.59 -7.85
N GLY A 295 19.01 8.60 -7.33
CA GLY A 295 19.03 7.24 -7.85
C GLY A 295 19.89 6.32 -6.99
N ALA A 296 19.35 5.11 -6.87
CA ALA A 296 19.82 3.99 -6.09
C ALA A 296 19.73 4.19 -4.57
N THR A 297 19.11 3.19 -3.93
CA THR A 297 19.58 2.66 -2.65
C THR A 297 21.09 2.90 -2.58
N ILE A 298 21.56 3.70 -1.62
CA ILE A 298 22.98 4.00 -1.43
C ILE A 298 23.74 2.69 -1.60
N SER A 299 24.64 2.60 -2.59
CA SER A 299 25.34 1.35 -2.90
C SER A 299 25.91 0.74 -1.61
N GLY A 300 25.62 -0.54 -1.35
CA GLY A 300 25.95 -1.21 -0.09
C GLY A 300 24.91 -1.07 1.03
N THR A 301 23.76 -0.43 0.78
CA THR A 301 22.64 -0.32 1.72
C THR A 301 21.48 -1.15 1.19
N PRO A 302 21.27 -2.37 1.69
CA PRO A 302 20.08 -3.12 1.35
C PRO A 302 18.91 -2.51 2.13
N PHE A 303 18.16 -1.61 1.50
CA PHE A 303 16.76 -1.47 1.87
C PHE A 303 16.10 -2.84 1.66
N ASP A 304 15.34 -3.27 2.65
CA ASP A 304 14.62 -4.52 2.59
C ASP A 304 13.31 -4.36 3.35
N ASN A 305 12.21 -4.72 2.69
CA ASN A 305 10.93 -5.01 3.32
C ASN A 305 10.30 -3.85 4.10
N LEU A 306 9.37 -3.18 3.44
CA LEU A 306 8.33 -2.38 4.10
C LEU A 306 6.98 -3.07 3.92
N LEU A 307 6.32 -3.36 5.03
CA LEU A 307 4.95 -3.85 5.08
C LEU A 307 4.04 -2.75 5.63
N VAL A 308 3.05 -2.34 4.83
CA VAL A 308 1.99 -1.42 5.24
C VAL A 308 0.69 -2.23 5.20
N GLU A 309 0.17 -2.62 6.35
CA GLU A 309 -0.97 -3.54 6.43
C GLU A 309 -2.09 -3.08 7.34
N ASP A 310 -3.33 -3.34 6.95
CA ASP A 310 -4.53 -3.14 7.77
C ASP A 310 -4.66 -1.72 8.36
N ASN A 311 -4.09 -0.70 7.70
CA ASN A 311 -4.18 0.69 8.15
C ASN A 311 -5.41 1.37 7.54
N GLU A 312 -5.92 2.38 8.25
CA GLU A 312 -6.80 3.40 7.69
C GLU A 312 -5.97 4.64 7.36
N LEU A 313 -5.82 4.92 6.07
CA LEU A 313 -5.02 6.04 5.56
C LEU A 313 -5.97 7.03 4.90
N HIS A 314 -6.18 8.20 5.48
CA HIS A 314 -7.23 9.08 4.96
C HIS A 314 -7.02 10.57 5.12
N GLU A 315 -7.56 11.33 4.17
CA GLU A 315 -7.65 12.80 4.24
C GLU A 315 -6.29 13.46 4.52
N ASN A 316 -5.21 12.83 4.04
CA ASN A 316 -3.91 13.47 3.93
C ASN A 316 -3.94 14.39 2.70
N ARG A 317 -3.26 15.54 2.77
CA ARG A 317 -3.33 16.56 1.71
C ARG A 317 -2.76 16.07 0.38
N GLU A 318 -1.86 15.09 0.43
CA GLU A 318 -1.28 14.47 -0.76
C GLU A 318 -1.82 13.06 -0.97
N ASN A 319 -1.08 12.04 -0.56
CA ASN A 319 -1.38 10.66 -0.91
C ASN A 319 -1.60 9.79 0.32
N GLY A 320 -2.23 8.63 0.13
CA GLY A 320 -2.24 7.58 1.15
C GLY A 320 -0.84 7.01 1.34
N VAL A 321 -0.25 6.48 0.26
CA VAL A 321 1.13 5.99 0.27
C VAL A 321 1.91 6.45 -0.96
N ASP A 322 3.13 6.94 -0.74
CA ASP A 322 4.10 7.26 -1.80
C ASP A 322 5.35 6.36 -1.70
N VAL A 323 5.50 5.49 -2.70
CA VAL A 323 6.63 4.58 -2.85
C VAL A 323 7.57 5.12 -3.92
N LYS A 324 8.70 5.69 -3.48
CA LYS A 324 9.68 6.34 -4.37
C LYS A 324 10.77 5.40 -4.86
N THR A 325 11.88 5.31 -4.14
CA THR A 325 13.07 4.53 -4.56
C THR A 325 13.21 3.21 -3.80
N CYS A 326 12.13 2.79 -3.13
CA CYS A 326 12.09 1.64 -2.25
C CYS A 326 11.89 0.31 -2.98
N THR A 327 12.29 -0.78 -2.33
CA THR A 327 12.36 -2.11 -2.94
C THR A 327 11.81 -3.17 -2.01
N ARG A 328 10.98 -4.12 -2.49
CA ARG A 328 10.28 -5.10 -1.63
C ARG A 328 9.33 -4.39 -0.67
N VAL A 329 8.27 -3.83 -1.24
CA VAL A 329 7.23 -3.11 -0.49
C VAL A 329 5.91 -3.85 -0.69
N THR A 330 5.20 -4.14 0.40
CA THR A 330 3.87 -4.75 0.35
C THR A 330 2.86 -3.85 1.03
N LEU A 331 1.81 -3.48 0.31
CA LEU A 331 0.63 -2.82 0.85
C LEU A 331 -0.52 -3.81 0.80
N ARG A 332 -1.06 -4.21 1.95
CA ARG A 332 -2.18 -5.16 2.01
C ARG A 332 -3.25 -4.84 3.03
N GLY A 333 -4.51 -5.14 2.72
CA GLY A 333 -5.62 -4.99 3.68
C GLY A 333 -5.92 -3.55 4.11
N ASN A 334 -5.31 -2.53 3.48
CA ASN A 334 -5.49 -1.14 3.90
C ASN A 334 -6.80 -0.58 3.36
N ILE A 335 -7.38 0.36 4.11
CA ILE A 335 -8.48 1.21 3.69
C ILE A 335 -7.92 2.61 3.41
N ILE A 336 -7.98 3.05 2.15
CA ILE A 336 -7.30 4.27 1.68
C ILE A 336 -8.28 5.22 1.02
N TRP A 337 -8.52 6.39 1.63
CA TRP A 337 -9.61 7.26 1.16
C TRP A 337 -9.46 8.76 1.42
N GLY A 338 -10.24 9.58 0.73
CA GLY A 338 -10.35 11.02 1.01
C GLY A 338 -9.16 11.88 0.56
N HIS A 339 -8.28 11.36 -0.29
CA HIS A 339 -7.14 12.12 -0.81
C HIS A 339 -7.59 12.97 -2.01
N GLU A 340 -7.68 14.29 -1.81
CA GLU A 340 -8.11 15.22 -2.86
C GLU A 340 -6.95 15.80 -3.65
N SER A 341 -7.21 16.20 -4.90
CA SER A 341 -6.21 16.87 -5.73
C SER A 341 -5.79 18.21 -5.11
N SER A 342 -4.49 18.44 -5.02
CA SER A 342 -3.91 19.64 -4.42
C SER A 342 -2.92 20.29 -5.39
N SER A 343 -2.20 21.31 -4.93
CA SER A 343 -1.13 21.92 -5.74
C SER A 343 0.09 21.01 -5.92
N THR A 344 0.26 20.01 -5.06
CA THR A 344 1.47 19.16 -5.01
C THR A 344 1.21 17.69 -5.34
N SER A 345 -0.05 17.24 -5.31
CA SER A 345 -0.47 15.88 -5.63
C SER A 345 -1.79 15.85 -6.41
N ARG A 346 -2.13 14.73 -7.06
CA ARG A 346 -3.45 14.51 -7.65
C ARG A 346 -4.41 13.78 -6.70
N GLY A 347 -4.06 13.67 -5.42
CA GLY A 347 -4.83 12.96 -4.43
C GLY A 347 -4.77 11.46 -4.68
N GLU A 348 -3.58 10.91 -4.89
CA GLU A 348 -3.41 9.48 -5.12
C GLU A 348 -3.68 8.69 -3.82
N GLY A 349 -4.46 7.62 -3.89
CA GLY A 349 -4.49 6.64 -2.80
C GLY A 349 -3.10 6.01 -2.62
N VAL A 350 -2.53 5.50 -3.71
CA VAL A 350 -1.14 5.02 -3.77
C VAL A 350 -0.45 5.54 -5.03
N VAL A 351 0.77 6.04 -4.87
CA VAL A 351 1.70 6.32 -5.97
C VAL A 351 2.97 5.47 -5.85
N VAL A 352 3.36 4.85 -6.95
CA VAL A 352 4.61 4.07 -7.08
C VAL A 352 5.40 4.66 -8.24
N HIS A 353 6.45 5.42 -7.96
CA HIS A 353 7.18 6.15 -9.00
C HIS A 353 8.70 6.07 -8.79
N LEU A 354 9.48 6.98 -9.40
CA LEU A 354 10.94 6.97 -9.42
C LEU A 354 11.53 5.63 -9.89
N SER A 355 12.27 4.94 -9.02
CA SER A 355 12.95 3.66 -9.30
C SER A 355 12.52 2.55 -8.34
N ALA A 356 11.29 2.62 -7.84
CA ALA A 356 10.71 1.58 -7.00
C ALA A 356 10.77 0.20 -7.68
N ARG A 357 10.98 -0.87 -6.91
CA ARG A 357 10.90 -2.23 -7.47
C ARG A 357 10.34 -3.25 -6.50
N ASP A 358 9.77 -4.32 -7.06
CA ASP A 358 9.23 -5.43 -6.27
C ASP A 358 8.15 -4.93 -5.29
N VAL A 359 7.14 -4.25 -5.83
CA VAL A 359 6.04 -3.68 -5.04
C VAL A 359 4.77 -4.48 -5.27
N THR A 360 4.11 -4.90 -4.19
CA THR A 360 2.83 -5.59 -4.23
C THR A 360 1.76 -4.73 -3.56
N LEU A 361 0.68 -4.45 -4.29
CA LEU A 361 -0.54 -3.84 -3.78
C LEU A 361 -1.63 -4.92 -3.84
N GLU A 362 -2.03 -5.45 -2.69
CA GLU A 362 -3.04 -6.52 -2.66
C GLU A 362 -4.14 -6.35 -1.61
N ASP A 363 -5.36 -6.79 -1.90
CA ASP A 363 -6.44 -6.86 -0.92
C ASP A 363 -6.75 -5.50 -0.24
N ASN A 364 -6.45 -4.37 -0.89
CA ASN A 364 -6.74 -3.04 -0.36
C ASN A 364 -8.08 -2.50 -0.88
N VAL A 365 -8.69 -1.64 -0.10
CA VAL A 365 -9.91 -0.91 -0.45
C VAL A 365 -9.59 0.56 -0.64
N PHE A 366 -9.87 1.10 -1.82
CA PHE A 366 -9.70 2.50 -2.17
C PHE A 366 -11.06 3.13 -2.46
N TYR A 367 -11.37 4.25 -1.83
CA TYR A 367 -12.54 5.04 -2.21
C TYR A 367 -12.35 6.53 -2.00
N ASN A 368 -13.11 7.37 -2.70
CA ASN A 368 -13.05 8.82 -2.55
C ASN A 368 -11.62 9.40 -2.64
N ASN A 369 -10.81 8.89 -3.57
CA ASN A 369 -9.49 9.46 -3.87
C ASN A 369 -9.56 10.22 -5.21
N GLY A 370 -8.72 11.23 -5.40
CA GLY A 370 -8.54 11.91 -6.67
C GLY A 370 -8.14 10.91 -7.75
N ARG A 371 -7.05 10.18 -7.51
CA ARG A 371 -6.67 8.95 -8.24
C ARG A 371 -6.55 7.82 -7.24
N ALA A 372 -6.91 6.59 -7.60
CA ALA A 372 -6.73 5.48 -6.67
C ALA A 372 -5.28 4.95 -6.69
N ILE A 373 -4.84 4.37 -7.81
CA ILE A 373 -3.51 3.75 -7.92
C ILE A 373 -2.78 4.33 -9.14
N SER A 374 -1.63 4.95 -8.90
CA SER A 374 -0.74 5.48 -9.94
C SER A 374 0.62 4.79 -9.90
N ILE A 375 1.02 4.18 -11.02
CA ILE A 375 2.33 3.53 -11.16
C ILE A 375 3.07 4.17 -12.34
N GLY A 376 4.32 4.57 -12.10
CA GLY A 376 5.14 5.27 -13.10
C GLY A 376 4.91 6.78 -13.11
N GLY A 377 5.19 7.42 -14.23
CA GLY A 377 5.14 8.88 -14.37
C GLY A 377 6.50 9.48 -14.06
N VAL A 378 6.76 9.95 -12.85
CA VAL A 378 8.08 10.53 -12.51
C VAL A 378 9.12 9.42 -12.38
N ARG A 379 10.32 9.62 -12.95
CA ARG A 379 11.42 8.64 -12.88
C ARG A 379 12.74 9.28 -12.47
N GLN A 380 13.55 8.52 -11.74
CA GLN A 380 14.95 8.82 -11.48
C GLN A 380 15.75 7.52 -11.49
N GLY A 381 16.53 7.33 -12.56
CA GLY A 381 17.15 6.04 -12.87
C GLY A 381 16.21 5.12 -13.67
N ALA A 382 16.18 3.84 -13.30
CA ALA A 382 15.28 2.86 -13.92
C ALA A 382 13.80 3.18 -13.59
N PRO A 383 12.85 2.87 -14.49
CA PRO A 383 11.42 3.03 -14.17
C PRO A 383 11.00 2.05 -13.07
N PRO A 384 9.82 2.26 -12.45
CA PRO A 384 9.28 1.29 -11.52
C PRO A 384 9.16 -0.10 -12.16
N THR A 385 9.68 -1.12 -11.47
CA THR A 385 9.86 -2.47 -12.05
C THR A 385 9.33 -3.58 -11.15
N ASN A 386 8.73 -4.63 -11.73
CA ASN A 386 8.18 -5.77 -10.98
C ASN A 386 7.08 -5.33 -9.99
N ILE A 387 5.99 -4.77 -10.52
CA ILE A 387 4.88 -4.28 -9.72
C ILE A 387 3.68 -5.21 -9.88
N VAL A 388 3.04 -5.59 -8.78
CA VAL A 388 1.83 -6.42 -8.76
C VAL A 388 0.70 -5.63 -8.11
N VAL A 389 -0.39 -5.48 -8.83
CA VAL A 389 -1.65 -4.89 -8.34
C VAL A 389 -2.71 -5.97 -8.45
N ARG A 390 -3.16 -6.52 -7.32
CA ARG A 390 -4.14 -7.61 -7.34
C ARG A 390 -5.18 -7.56 -6.24
N ARG A 391 -6.38 -8.08 -6.49
CA ARG A 391 -7.43 -8.20 -5.47
C ARG A 391 -7.79 -6.89 -4.75
N ASN A 392 -7.55 -5.74 -5.39
CA ASN A 392 -7.93 -4.46 -4.83
C ASN A 392 -9.35 -4.09 -5.26
N LEU A 393 -10.13 -3.54 -4.32
CA LEU A 393 -11.39 -2.87 -4.62
C LEU A 393 -11.14 -1.37 -4.71
N VAL A 394 -11.33 -0.80 -5.90
CA VAL A 394 -11.20 0.63 -6.16
C VAL A 394 -12.58 1.18 -6.53
N ARG A 395 -13.06 2.19 -5.83
CA ARG A 395 -14.39 2.76 -6.12
C ARG A 395 -14.50 4.26 -5.91
N ASP A 396 -15.54 4.86 -6.50
CA ASP A 396 -16.06 6.18 -6.12
C ASP A 396 -14.98 7.29 -6.09
N GLY A 397 -14.29 7.50 -7.22
CA GLY A 397 -13.24 8.52 -7.31
C GLY A 397 -13.76 9.96 -7.22
N LEU A 398 -12.92 10.89 -6.75
CA LEU A 398 -13.24 12.32 -6.60
C LEU A 398 -12.77 13.19 -7.79
N GLY A 399 -11.74 12.75 -8.53
CA GLY A 399 -11.12 13.56 -9.59
C GLY A 399 -12.02 13.81 -10.80
N GLY A 400 -12.04 15.01 -11.38
CA GLY A 400 -12.78 15.27 -12.61
C GLY A 400 -12.08 14.73 -13.87
N GLY A 401 -12.81 14.03 -14.74
CA GLY A 401 -12.31 13.60 -16.04
C GLY A 401 -11.10 12.67 -15.96
N GLU A 402 -10.06 12.92 -16.76
CA GLU A 402 -8.87 12.05 -16.86
C GLU A 402 -8.05 11.93 -15.56
N GLU A 403 -8.21 12.89 -14.65
CA GLU A 403 -7.52 12.88 -13.36
C GLU A 403 -8.21 11.97 -12.34
N GLY A 404 -9.46 11.57 -12.58
CA GLY A 404 -10.27 10.69 -11.73
C GLY A 404 -10.05 9.20 -11.95
N SER A 405 -8.81 8.74 -12.18
CA SER A 405 -8.54 7.38 -12.65
C SER A 405 -8.51 6.33 -11.54
N GLY A 406 -8.98 5.11 -11.86
CA GLY A 406 -8.85 3.94 -10.99
C GLY A 406 -7.41 3.44 -10.92
N ILE A 407 -7.00 2.66 -11.92
CA ILE A 407 -5.62 2.15 -12.02
C ILE A 407 -4.93 2.81 -13.20
N ARG A 408 -3.79 3.46 -12.94
CA ARG A 408 -2.95 4.07 -13.96
C ARG A 408 -1.57 3.41 -13.98
N VAL A 409 -1.16 2.93 -15.14
CA VAL A 409 0.17 2.35 -15.39
C VAL A 409 0.87 3.10 -16.51
N ASP A 410 1.81 3.96 -16.14
CA ASP A 410 2.61 4.75 -17.08
C ASP A 410 3.97 4.09 -17.36
N THR A 411 5.02 4.87 -17.61
CA THR A 411 6.40 4.40 -17.79
C THR A 411 6.85 3.44 -16.69
N THR A 412 6.88 2.13 -16.99
CA THR A 412 7.11 1.03 -16.05
C THR A 412 7.72 -0.17 -16.76
N SER A 413 8.23 -1.16 -16.01
CA SER A 413 8.66 -2.45 -16.55
C SER A 413 8.09 -3.62 -15.73
N ASN A 414 7.51 -4.64 -16.38
CA ASN A 414 6.96 -5.82 -15.70
C ASN A 414 5.91 -5.47 -14.63
N VAL A 415 4.72 -5.08 -15.08
CA VAL A 415 3.58 -4.76 -14.20
C VAL A 415 2.46 -5.76 -14.45
N LYS A 416 1.91 -6.30 -13.36
CA LYS A 416 0.74 -7.18 -13.38
C LYS A 416 -0.44 -6.48 -12.71
N VAL A 417 -1.56 -6.39 -13.41
CA VAL A 417 -2.83 -5.86 -12.86
C VAL A 417 -3.86 -6.98 -12.98
N HIS A 418 -4.02 -7.76 -11.92
CA HIS A 418 -4.81 -9.01 -11.95
C HIS A 418 -5.90 -9.02 -10.90
N HIS A 419 -7.11 -9.49 -11.21
CA HIS A 419 -8.15 -9.68 -10.19
C HIS A 419 -8.49 -8.40 -9.41
N ASN A 420 -8.58 -7.24 -10.03
CA ASN A 420 -9.05 -6.02 -9.34
C ASN A 420 -10.49 -5.70 -9.75
N THR A 421 -11.25 -5.13 -8.84
CA THR A 421 -12.56 -4.53 -9.14
C THR A 421 -12.40 -3.02 -9.08
N VAL A 422 -12.62 -2.34 -10.20
CA VAL A 422 -12.66 -0.88 -10.28
C VAL A 422 -14.07 -0.44 -10.64
N TRP A 423 -14.67 0.39 -9.80
CA TRP A 423 -16.07 0.78 -9.89
C TRP A 423 -16.26 2.30 -9.86
N ASN A 424 -17.16 2.83 -10.69
CA ASN A 424 -17.66 4.20 -10.57
C ASN A 424 -16.56 5.27 -10.47
N MET A 425 -15.56 5.18 -11.36
CA MET A 425 -14.55 6.22 -11.47
C MET A 425 -15.03 7.32 -12.41
N PRO A 426 -14.94 8.60 -12.02
CA PRO A 426 -15.27 9.72 -12.91
C PRO A 426 -14.36 9.78 -14.16
N GLY A 427 -13.16 9.20 -14.09
CA GLY A 427 -12.22 9.04 -15.18
C GLY A 427 -12.12 7.62 -15.73
N PRO A 428 -10.96 7.26 -16.31
CA PRO A 428 -10.71 5.90 -16.75
C PRO A 428 -10.62 4.90 -15.58
N CYS A 429 -11.27 3.75 -15.73
CA CYS A 429 -11.06 2.58 -14.87
C CYS A 429 -9.59 2.12 -14.95
N LEU A 430 -9.08 2.00 -16.18
CA LEU A 430 -7.69 1.68 -16.48
C LEU A 430 -7.10 2.70 -17.46
N THR A 431 -5.93 3.24 -17.13
CA THR A 431 -5.06 3.97 -18.07
C THR A 431 -3.74 3.26 -18.19
N PHE A 432 -3.27 3.05 -19.42
CA PHE A 432 -1.95 2.48 -19.66
C PHE A 432 -1.25 3.00 -20.91
N GLY A 433 0.08 2.92 -20.91
CA GLY A 433 0.92 3.23 -22.07
C GLY A 433 0.80 4.68 -22.53
N HIS A 434 0.50 5.63 -21.63
CA HIS A 434 0.46 7.04 -21.97
C HIS A 434 1.85 7.52 -22.43
N GLY A 435 2.87 7.11 -21.66
CA GLY A 435 4.26 7.24 -22.02
C GLY A 435 4.84 8.62 -21.70
N ASP A 436 4.29 9.29 -20.68
CA ASP A 436 4.59 10.68 -20.33
C ASP A 436 6.08 10.92 -20.09
N THR A 437 6.80 9.88 -19.65
CA THR A 437 8.24 9.93 -19.39
C THR A 437 9.02 8.78 -20.03
N GLY A 438 8.41 8.01 -20.94
CA GLY A 438 9.01 6.86 -21.60
C GLY A 438 8.01 5.74 -21.89
N ALA A 439 8.42 4.72 -22.67
CA ALA A 439 7.54 3.58 -22.94
C ALA A 439 7.38 2.68 -21.70
N SER A 440 6.19 2.10 -21.52
CA SER A 440 5.99 0.96 -20.62
C SER A 440 6.48 -0.31 -21.32
N ALA A 441 7.03 -1.25 -20.56
CA ALA A 441 7.44 -2.56 -21.05
C ALA A 441 6.77 -3.67 -20.23
N SER A 442 6.22 -4.68 -20.89
CA SER A 442 5.67 -5.89 -20.26
C SER A 442 4.59 -5.60 -19.21
N LEU A 443 3.46 -5.05 -19.65
CA LEU A 443 2.24 -4.91 -18.85
C LEU A 443 1.32 -6.11 -19.11
N ASP A 444 0.80 -6.73 -18.05
CA ASP A 444 -0.18 -7.81 -18.13
C ASP A 444 -1.42 -7.51 -17.28
N VAL A 445 -2.58 -7.34 -17.93
CA VAL A 445 -3.85 -6.94 -17.32
C VAL A 445 -4.92 -7.98 -17.61
N ARG A 446 -5.32 -8.74 -16.58
CA ARG A 446 -6.23 -9.88 -16.71
C ARG A 446 -7.15 -10.07 -15.51
N ASN A 447 -8.29 -10.72 -15.73
CA ASN A 447 -9.25 -11.07 -14.69
C ASN A 447 -9.76 -9.88 -13.86
N ASN A 448 -9.71 -8.66 -14.38
CA ASN A 448 -10.24 -7.49 -13.68
C ASN A 448 -11.70 -7.26 -14.05
N VAL A 449 -12.44 -6.63 -13.15
CA VAL A 449 -13.77 -6.07 -13.40
C VAL A 449 -13.64 -4.55 -13.43
N PHE A 450 -13.84 -3.94 -14.60
CA PHE A 450 -13.79 -2.50 -14.82
C PHE A 450 -15.19 -1.99 -15.15
N SER A 451 -15.83 -1.32 -14.20
CA SER A 451 -17.26 -1.05 -14.28
C SER A 451 -17.66 0.36 -13.86
N GLY A 452 -18.63 0.95 -14.56
CA GLY A 452 -19.23 2.24 -14.18
C GLY A 452 -18.33 3.47 -14.40
N CYS A 453 -17.16 3.30 -15.02
CA CYS A 453 -16.21 4.38 -15.22
C CYS A 453 -16.57 5.30 -16.41
N GLY A 454 -16.10 6.55 -16.38
CA GLY A 454 -16.24 7.50 -17.49
C GLY A 454 -15.62 6.99 -18.79
N VAL A 455 -14.49 6.29 -18.67
CA VAL A 455 -13.85 5.48 -19.73
C VAL A 455 -13.51 4.12 -19.12
N ALA A 456 -13.84 3.02 -19.78
CA ALA A 456 -13.48 1.68 -19.28
C ALA A 456 -11.96 1.48 -19.36
N VAL A 457 -11.38 1.75 -20.53
CA VAL A 457 -9.95 1.57 -20.78
C VAL A 457 -9.39 2.68 -21.66
N ARG A 458 -8.24 3.22 -21.28
CA ARG A 458 -7.46 4.18 -22.05
C ARG A 458 -6.08 3.62 -22.38
N GLY A 459 -5.83 3.36 -23.66
CA GLY A 459 -4.52 2.92 -24.17
C GLY A 459 -3.81 4.05 -24.94
N GLY A 460 -2.63 4.44 -24.48
CA GLY A 460 -1.78 5.44 -25.14
C GLY A 460 -0.79 4.85 -26.15
N PRO A 461 -0.03 5.70 -26.86
CA PRO A 461 0.89 5.27 -27.93
C PRO A 461 2.10 4.48 -27.42
N GLY A 462 2.48 4.61 -26.15
CA GLY A 462 3.59 3.90 -25.51
C GLY A 462 3.26 2.48 -25.03
N ARG A 463 2.13 1.90 -25.45
CA ARG A 463 1.58 0.61 -24.98
C ARG A 463 2.23 -0.66 -25.55
N SER A 464 3.40 -0.56 -26.19
CA SER A 464 4.01 -1.70 -26.89
C SER A 464 4.26 -2.89 -25.94
N GLY A 465 3.89 -4.10 -26.37
CA GLY A 465 4.04 -5.32 -25.56
C GLY A 465 3.08 -5.44 -24.37
N ALA A 466 2.07 -4.58 -24.26
CA ALA A 466 0.99 -4.76 -23.28
C ALA A 466 0.09 -5.94 -23.66
N VAL A 467 -0.29 -6.72 -22.66
CA VAL A 467 -1.34 -7.72 -22.73
C VAL A 467 -2.50 -7.24 -21.89
N VAL A 468 -3.66 -7.05 -22.51
CA VAL A 468 -4.92 -6.74 -21.83
C VAL A 468 -5.92 -7.74 -22.36
N ASP A 469 -6.37 -8.67 -21.51
CA ASP A 469 -7.25 -9.75 -21.94
C ASP A 469 -8.03 -10.38 -20.78
N ALA A 470 -9.14 -11.07 -21.07
CA ALA A 470 -9.98 -11.74 -20.09
C ALA A 470 -10.39 -10.81 -18.92
N ASN A 471 -10.79 -9.58 -19.24
CA ASN A 471 -11.38 -8.63 -18.30
C ASN A 471 -12.88 -8.50 -18.55
N LEU A 472 -13.62 -8.05 -17.54
CA LEU A 472 -15.04 -7.73 -17.65
C LEU A 472 -15.23 -6.22 -17.64
N TYR A 473 -15.98 -5.71 -18.62
CA TYR A 473 -16.30 -4.29 -18.77
C TYR A 473 -17.80 -4.07 -18.62
N PHE A 474 -18.18 -3.01 -17.90
CA PHE A 474 -19.58 -2.59 -17.83
C PHE A 474 -19.73 -1.09 -17.63
N ARG A 475 -20.83 -0.52 -18.12
CA ARG A 475 -21.21 0.85 -17.82
C ARG A 475 -22.73 0.92 -17.74
N ASN A 476 -23.26 1.52 -16.67
CA ASN A 476 -24.71 1.63 -16.49
C ASN A 476 -25.35 2.65 -17.45
N ALA A 477 -24.59 3.68 -17.85
CA ALA A 477 -25.03 4.74 -18.75
C ALA A 477 -25.05 4.34 -20.25
N GLY A 478 -25.06 3.04 -20.57
CA GLY A 478 -25.00 2.51 -21.93
C GLY A 478 -23.69 1.78 -22.21
N SER A 479 -23.27 1.73 -23.48
CA SER A 479 -22.03 1.02 -23.84
C SER A 479 -20.80 1.59 -23.15
N ALA A 480 -19.87 0.69 -22.80
CA ALA A 480 -18.57 1.08 -22.28
C ALA A 480 -17.79 1.90 -23.33
N VAL A 481 -17.07 2.92 -22.87
CA VAL A 481 -16.24 3.77 -23.74
C VAL A 481 -14.78 3.34 -23.60
N TYR A 482 -14.12 3.16 -24.73
CA TYR A 482 -12.71 2.83 -24.82
C TYR A 482 -11.99 3.96 -25.54
N ARG A 483 -10.78 4.29 -25.10
CA ARG A 483 -10.00 5.39 -25.68
C ARG A 483 -8.64 4.89 -26.15
N LEU A 484 -8.41 4.92 -27.45
CA LEU A 484 -7.14 4.52 -28.06
C LEU A 484 -6.47 5.74 -28.69
N ASN A 485 -5.27 6.11 -28.24
CA ASN A 485 -4.53 7.25 -28.78
C ASN A 485 -5.34 8.57 -28.84
N GLY A 486 -6.22 8.78 -27.85
CA GLY A 486 -7.07 9.97 -27.75
C GLY A 486 -8.39 9.90 -28.53
N VAL A 487 -8.70 8.78 -29.18
CA VAL A 487 -9.95 8.58 -29.92
C VAL A 487 -10.88 7.64 -29.15
N ASP A 488 -12.11 8.08 -28.92
CA ASP A 488 -13.16 7.27 -28.29
C ASP A 488 -13.79 6.29 -29.27
N MET A 489 -14.08 5.09 -28.78
CA MET A 489 -14.67 4.00 -29.56
C MET A 489 -15.43 3.01 -28.68
N GLY A 490 -16.27 2.19 -29.33
CA GLY A 490 -16.91 1.04 -28.69
C GLY A 490 -16.02 -0.21 -28.69
N PHE A 491 -16.45 -1.24 -27.97
CA PHE A 491 -15.64 -2.43 -27.71
C PHE A 491 -15.18 -3.19 -28.97
N SER A 492 -16.03 -3.36 -29.98
CA SER A 492 -15.64 -4.04 -31.22
C SER A 492 -14.55 -3.29 -31.98
N GLN A 493 -14.62 -1.96 -32.02
CA GLN A 493 -13.58 -1.13 -32.62
C GLN A 493 -12.29 -1.20 -31.80
N TRP A 494 -12.40 -1.10 -30.47
CA TRP A 494 -11.26 -1.27 -29.55
C TRP A 494 -10.50 -2.56 -29.83
N ARG A 495 -11.18 -3.72 -29.87
CA ARG A 495 -10.53 -5.01 -30.14
C ARG A 495 -9.84 -5.02 -31.50
N SER A 496 -10.52 -4.55 -32.55
CA SER A 496 -9.96 -4.54 -33.91
C SER A 496 -8.76 -3.61 -34.10
N GLN A 497 -8.73 -2.45 -33.42
CA GLN A 497 -7.70 -1.42 -33.60
C GLN A 497 -6.54 -1.55 -32.61
N SER A 498 -6.80 -2.02 -31.40
CA SER A 498 -5.75 -2.26 -30.40
C SER A 498 -5.11 -3.63 -30.53
N GLY A 499 -5.85 -4.64 -31.02
CA GLY A 499 -5.43 -6.04 -30.99
C GLY A 499 -5.50 -6.68 -29.60
N LEU A 500 -6.13 -6.02 -28.62
CA LEU A 500 -6.27 -6.45 -27.23
C LEU A 500 -7.67 -6.98 -26.94
N ASP A 501 -7.88 -7.54 -25.74
CA ASP A 501 -9.18 -7.93 -25.18
C ASP A 501 -9.92 -9.01 -25.99
N GLY A 502 -9.19 -10.01 -26.49
CA GLY A 502 -9.75 -11.11 -27.29
C GLY A 502 -10.78 -11.97 -26.56
N ARG A 503 -10.57 -12.23 -25.26
CA ARG A 503 -11.44 -13.02 -24.35
C ARG A 503 -12.31 -12.16 -23.44
N SER A 504 -12.06 -10.85 -23.40
CA SER A 504 -12.81 -9.94 -22.55
C SER A 504 -14.26 -9.79 -22.98
N GLN A 505 -15.12 -9.40 -22.05
CA GLN A 505 -16.57 -9.27 -22.27
C GLN A 505 -17.07 -7.89 -21.85
N GLU A 506 -18.11 -7.39 -22.52
CA GLU A 506 -18.88 -6.21 -22.09
C GLU A 506 -20.24 -6.69 -21.59
N LYS A 507 -20.36 -6.93 -20.27
CA LYS A 507 -21.58 -7.42 -19.58
C LYS A 507 -21.62 -6.93 -18.14
N ALA A 508 -22.83 -6.79 -17.59
CA ALA A 508 -23.00 -6.43 -16.19
C ALA A 508 -22.31 -7.44 -15.25
N PRO A 509 -21.56 -6.99 -14.24
CA PRO A 509 -20.81 -7.88 -13.35
C PRO A 509 -21.69 -8.66 -12.38
N GLY A 510 -22.93 -8.23 -12.13
CA GLY A 510 -23.84 -8.96 -11.24
C GLY A 510 -23.33 -9.08 -9.81
N PHE A 511 -22.88 -7.97 -9.21
CA PHE A 511 -22.50 -7.93 -7.80
C PHE A 511 -23.70 -8.21 -6.87
N VAL A 512 -23.43 -8.71 -5.67
CA VAL A 512 -24.45 -9.02 -4.66
C VAL A 512 -25.25 -7.78 -4.28
N ASN A 513 -24.59 -6.71 -3.82
CA ASN A 513 -25.28 -5.47 -3.46
C ASN A 513 -24.33 -4.26 -3.41
N ILE A 514 -24.32 -3.47 -4.48
CA ILE A 514 -23.48 -2.26 -4.56
C ILE A 514 -23.91 -1.16 -3.59
N ASP A 515 -25.19 -1.10 -3.20
CA ASP A 515 -25.71 -0.04 -2.31
C ASP A 515 -25.23 -0.22 -0.87
N THR A 516 -24.90 -1.47 -0.48
CA THR A 516 -24.28 -1.78 0.81
C THR A 516 -22.75 -1.90 0.73
N GLY A 517 -22.15 -1.64 -0.43
CA GLY A 517 -20.71 -1.79 -0.66
C GLY A 517 -20.23 -3.25 -0.82
N ASP A 518 -21.15 -4.18 -1.07
CA ASP A 518 -20.85 -5.60 -1.27
C ASP A 518 -20.58 -5.90 -2.75
N PHE A 519 -19.29 -5.87 -3.11
CA PHE A 519 -18.78 -6.12 -4.45
C PHE A 519 -18.44 -7.59 -4.71
N ARG A 520 -18.85 -8.53 -3.85
CA ARG A 520 -18.77 -9.96 -4.18
C ARG A 520 -19.69 -10.28 -5.36
N LEU A 521 -19.36 -11.32 -6.12
CA LEU A 521 -20.13 -11.75 -7.27
C LEU A 521 -21.39 -12.51 -6.82
N GLY A 522 -22.53 -12.22 -7.45
CA GLY A 522 -23.75 -13.01 -7.29
C GLY A 522 -23.74 -14.26 -8.16
N SER A 523 -24.63 -15.22 -7.87
CA SER A 523 -24.70 -16.53 -8.53
C SER A 523 -24.95 -16.49 -10.05
N GLY A 524 -25.51 -15.40 -10.58
CA GLY A 524 -25.72 -15.18 -12.01
C GLY A 524 -24.62 -14.36 -12.70
N SER A 525 -23.54 -14.05 -12.00
CA SER A 525 -22.48 -13.19 -12.51
C SER A 525 -21.74 -13.84 -13.69
N PRO A 526 -21.47 -13.12 -14.79
CA PRO A 526 -20.60 -13.61 -15.86
C PRO A 526 -19.11 -13.59 -15.49
N ALA A 527 -18.74 -12.99 -14.35
CA ALA A 527 -17.38 -12.98 -13.83
C ALA A 527 -17.07 -14.20 -12.94
N LEU A 528 -18.11 -14.91 -12.47
CA LEU A 528 -17.99 -16.07 -11.60
C LEU A 528 -17.37 -17.25 -12.37
N ASN A 529 -16.30 -17.84 -11.85
CA ASN A 529 -15.51 -18.92 -12.45
C ASN A 529 -14.99 -18.63 -13.88
N ALA A 530 -14.92 -17.36 -14.28
CA ALA A 530 -14.62 -16.94 -15.65
C ALA A 530 -13.18 -16.44 -15.86
N GLY A 531 -12.40 -16.36 -14.79
CA GLY A 531 -11.00 -15.93 -14.79
C GLY A 531 -10.06 -16.97 -15.41
N LEU A 532 -8.91 -16.49 -15.87
CA LEU A 532 -7.78 -17.33 -16.23
C LEU A 532 -7.01 -17.78 -14.98
N SER A 533 -6.43 -18.99 -14.99
CA SER A 533 -5.50 -19.39 -13.92
C SER A 533 -4.18 -18.62 -14.05
N LEU A 534 -3.90 -17.74 -13.09
CA LEU A 534 -2.72 -16.87 -13.05
C LEU A 534 -1.78 -17.18 -11.87
N GLY A 535 -1.90 -18.37 -11.29
CA GLY A 535 -1.06 -18.83 -10.18
C GLY A 535 -1.50 -18.35 -8.79
N LEU A 536 -2.70 -17.78 -8.67
CA LEU A 536 -3.38 -17.59 -7.38
C LEU A 536 -4.17 -18.85 -7.02
N THR A 537 -4.44 -19.05 -5.74
CA THR A 537 -5.42 -20.03 -5.28
C THR A 537 -6.83 -19.51 -5.50
N TRP A 538 -7.76 -20.38 -5.88
CA TRP A 538 -9.18 -20.07 -6.04
C TRP A 538 -10.04 -21.19 -5.47
N CYS A 539 -11.32 -20.90 -5.31
CA CYS A 539 -12.33 -21.86 -4.86
C CYS A 539 -13.34 -22.10 -5.98
N GLY A 540 -14.03 -23.24 -5.95
CA GLY A 540 -14.95 -23.61 -7.03
C GLY A 540 -14.30 -24.09 -8.34
N PRO A 541 -15.08 -24.21 -9.43
CA PRO A 541 -14.64 -24.74 -10.73
C PRO A 541 -13.51 -23.97 -11.44
N GLY A 542 -13.35 -22.68 -11.17
CA GLY A 542 -12.36 -21.81 -11.80
C GLY A 542 -12.22 -20.49 -11.07
N PRO A 543 -11.16 -19.70 -11.33
CA PRO A 543 -10.99 -18.44 -10.62
C PRO A 543 -12.02 -17.41 -11.06
N ASP A 544 -12.42 -16.53 -10.15
CA ASP A 544 -13.29 -15.41 -10.46
C ASP A 544 -12.54 -14.25 -11.14
N GLN A 545 -13.27 -13.41 -11.89
CA GLN A 545 -12.79 -12.08 -12.25
C GLN A 545 -13.16 -11.07 -11.16
N GLY A 546 -12.28 -10.13 -10.87
CA GLY A 546 -12.49 -9.08 -9.87
C GLY A 546 -11.76 -9.32 -8.56
N ALA A 547 -12.03 -8.44 -7.59
CA ALA A 547 -11.28 -8.34 -6.33
C ALA A 547 -11.47 -9.51 -5.36
N PHE A 548 -12.63 -10.15 -5.40
CA PHE A 548 -13.03 -11.16 -4.42
C PHE A 548 -13.23 -12.49 -5.11
N GLU A 549 -12.64 -13.53 -4.54
CA GLU A 549 -12.92 -14.90 -4.92
C GLU A 549 -14.17 -15.38 -4.17
N SER A 550 -15.10 -16.00 -4.90
CA SER A 550 -16.31 -16.60 -4.35
C SER A 550 -16.04 -18.04 -3.90
N ASP A 551 -16.99 -18.64 -3.18
CA ASP A 551 -16.98 -20.05 -2.79
C ASP A 551 -15.80 -20.49 -1.90
N CYS A 552 -15.05 -19.54 -1.33
CA CYS A 552 -13.99 -19.82 -0.36
C CYS A 552 -14.55 -19.94 1.07
N PRO A 553 -14.01 -20.86 1.90
CA PRO A 553 -14.44 -21.08 3.29
C PRO A 553 -14.27 -19.88 4.21
#